data_AF-A0A1H4I5P7-F1
#
_entry.id   AF-A0A1H4I5P7-F1
#
_cell.length_a   1.000
_cell.length_b   1.000
_cell.length_c   1.000
_cell.angle_alpha   90.00
_cell.angle_beta   90.00
_cell.angle_gamma   90.00
#
_symmetry.space_group_name_H-M   'P 1'
#
loop_
_entity.id
_entity.type
_entity.pdbx_description
1 polymer ?
#
loop_
_entity_poly.entity_id
_entity_poly.type
_entity_poly.pdbx_seq_one_letter_code
_entity_poly.pdbx_strand_id
1 'polypeptide(L)'
;MTAAIHSAPIPADRPGPAVWLLGAHGGAGVSTLAHYLSFTGDCERQWPRGNDIETESPYVVMVARETDDGLKKAHERLIQHREENLDCELLGLITVAHSPTLDKSVRQYRDVVESATAAHWRIDWHRFLPAASLPALPRWHPLDGVPEQTKGARGAVPKDVIDAGVGIVTAIQRSLPHLRSGH
;
A
#
# COMPACT_ATOMS: atom_id res chain seq x y z
N MET A 1 -5.12 -15.28 -11.76
CA MET A 1 -3.72 -15.46 -12.27
C MET A 1 -2.78 -15.00 -11.17
N THR A 2 -1.75 -15.76 -10.77
CA THR A 2 -0.79 -15.39 -9.71
C THR A 2 0.10 -14.19 -10.11
N ALA A 3 0.55 -13.37 -9.15
CA ALA A 3 1.55 -12.34 -9.41
C ALA A 3 2.94 -13.00 -9.38
N ALA A 4 3.81 -12.58 -10.26
CA ALA A 4 5.20 -13.03 -10.24
C ALA A 4 5.92 -12.52 -8.98
N ILE A 5 7.03 -13.17 -8.65
CA ILE A 5 7.97 -12.75 -7.61
C ILE A 5 9.19 -12.15 -8.33
N HIS A 6 9.73 -11.04 -7.84
CA HIS A 6 10.96 -10.47 -8.40
C HIS A 6 12.12 -11.46 -8.28
N SER A 7 12.90 -11.62 -9.36
CA SER A 7 14.03 -12.56 -9.42
C SER A 7 15.28 -12.04 -8.68
N ALA A 8 15.35 -10.74 -8.43
CA ALA A 8 16.41 -10.05 -7.71
C ALA A 8 15.80 -8.90 -6.87
N PRO A 9 16.51 -8.36 -5.88
CA PRO A 9 16.03 -7.21 -5.12
C PRO A 9 15.63 -6.05 -6.02
N ILE A 10 14.52 -5.39 -5.69
CA ILE A 10 13.99 -4.29 -6.49
C ILE A 10 14.94 -3.08 -6.38
N PRO A 11 15.46 -2.53 -7.49
CA PRO A 11 16.33 -1.36 -7.44
C PRO A 11 15.63 -0.15 -6.82
N ALA A 12 16.25 0.47 -5.82
CA ALA A 12 15.81 1.72 -5.21
C ALA A 12 17.00 2.56 -4.74
N ASP A 13 16.85 3.89 -4.82
CA ASP A 13 17.83 4.82 -4.26
C ASP A 13 17.93 4.62 -2.74
N ARG A 14 19.15 4.67 -2.19
CA ARG A 14 19.35 4.50 -0.75
C ARG A 14 19.16 5.83 0.00
N PRO A 15 18.48 5.84 1.16
CA PRO A 15 17.81 4.71 1.79
C PRO A 15 16.56 4.28 1.00
N GLY A 16 16.44 2.97 0.74
CA GLY A 16 15.31 2.39 0.00
C GLY A 16 13.98 2.48 0.77
N PRO A 17 12.86 2.05 0.17
CA PRO A 17 11.57 2.10 0.84
C PRO A 17 11.56 1.19 2.06
N ALA A 18 10.87 1.62 3.11
CA ALA A 18 10.62 0.83 4.31
C ALA A 18 9.51 -0.22 4.11
N VAL A 19 8.75 -0.13 3.02
CA VAL A 19 7.69 -1.06 2.63
C VAL A 19 7.37 -0.91 1.14
N TRP A 20 7.11 -2.02 0.47
CA TRP A 20 6.68 -2.05 -0.91
C TRP A 20 5.16 -1.99 -1.05
N LEU A 21 4.66 -1.28 -2.05
CA LEU A 21 3.26 -1.23 -2.43
C LEU A 21 3.02 -2.18 -3.61
N LEU A 22 2.19 -3.19 -3.41
CA LEU A 22 1.80 -4.15 -4.43
C LEU A 22 0.41 -3.81 -4.96
N GLY A 23 0.33 -3.29 -6.19
CA GLY A 23 -0.95 -3.13 -6.86
C GLY A 23 -1.54 -4.49 -7.22
N ALA A 24 -2.72 -4.83 -6.69
CA ALA A 24 -3.46 -6.03 -7.07
C ALA A 24 -3.77 -6.05 -8.59
N HIS A 25 -3.82 -4.86 -9.21
CA HIS A 25 -4.05 -4.66 -10.63
C HIS A 25 -3.45 -3.33 -11.11
N GLY A 26 -3.42 -3.11 -12.44
CA GLY A 26 -3.05 -1.82 -13.02
C GLY A 26 -4.05 -0.72 -12.65
N GLY A 27 -3.57 0.48 -12.29
CA GLY A 27 -4.44 1.61 -11.90
C GLY A 27 -4.96 1.58 -10.46
N ALA A 28 -4.44 0.68 -9.61
CA ALA A 28 -4.83 0.56 -8.20
C ALA A 28 -4.55 1.83 -7.36
N GLY A 29 -3.63 2.70 -7.80
CA GLY A 29 -3.23 3.92 -7.10
C GLY A 29 -1.83 3.88 -6.47
N VAL A 30 -1.06 2.83 -6.75
CA VAL A 30 0.29 2.63 -6.19
C VAL A 30 1.20 3.83 -6.41
N SER A 31 1.37 4.30 -7.66
CA SER A 31 2.29 5.40 -7.94
C SER A 31 1.91 6.70 -7.24
N THR A 32 0.60 6.98 -7.09
CA THR A 32 0.11 8.13 -6.32
C THR A 32 0.42 8.00 -4.83
N LEU A 33 0.20 6.81 -4.24
CA LEU A 33 0.49 6.56 -2.83
C LEU A 33 2.00 6.56 -2.55
N ALA A 34 2.80 5.97 -3.43
CA ALA A 34 4.26 5.98 -3.36
C ALA A 34 4.84 7.39 -3.41
N HIS A 35 4.19 8.28 -4.16
CA HIS A 35 4.55 9.69 -4.18
C HIS A 35 4.15 10.42 -2.89
N TYR A 36 2.95 10.19 -2.37
CA TYR A 36 2.50 10.80 -1.12
C TYR A 36 3.29 10.34 0.11
N LEU A 37 3.61 9.05 0.19
CA LEU A 37 4.22 8.43 1.36
C LEU A 37 5.70 8.13 1.09
N SER A 38 6.59 9.00 1.57
CA SER A 38 7.99 8.99 1.16
C SER A 38 8.75 7.70 1.41
N PHE A 39 8.30 6.91 2.38
CA PHE A 39 8.92 5.68 2.85
C PHE A 39 8.42 4.44 2.11
N THR A 40 7.57 4.60 1.10
CA THR A 40 6.99 3.50 0.33
C THR A 40 7.54 3.47 -1.09
N GLY A 41 7.59 2.29 -1.71
CA GLY A 41 8.05 2.09 -3.09
C GLY A 41 7.08 1.22 -3.90
N ASP A 42 7.05 1.38 -5.22
CA ASP A 42 6.27 0.51 -6.12
C ASP A 42 7.06 -0.78 -6.41
N CYS A 43 6.46 -1.96 -6.19
CA CYS A 43 7.06 -3.24 -6.57
C CYS A 43 6.62 -3.74 -7.95
N GLU A 44 6.10 -2.85 -8.80
CA GLU A 44 5.80 -3.10 -10.21
C GLU A 44 4.81 -4.26 -10.44
N ARG A 45 3.90 -4.47 -9.48
CA ARG A 45 2.88 -5.55 -9.46
C ARG A 45 3.47 -6.97 -9.36
N GLN A 46 4.70 -7.11 -8.86
CA GLN A 46 5.32 -8.38 -8.52
C GLN A 46 5.66 -8.39 -7.03
N TRP A 47 5.57 -9.55 -6.40
CA TRP A 47 5.95 -9.71 -5.00
C TRP A 47 7.44 -9.39 -4.83
N PRO A 48 7.83 -8.56 -3.84
CA PRO A 48 9.23 -8.45 -3.43
C PRO A 48 9.77 -9.82 -3.05
N ARG A 49 11.07 -10.04 -3.23
CA ARG A 49 11.67 -11.33 -2.94
C ARG A 49 11.67 -11.60 -1.44
N GLY A 50 11.86 -10.58 -0.61
CA GLY A 50 11.72 -10.60 0.84
C GLY A 50 12.83 -11.31 1.61
N ASN A 51 13.83 -11.89 0.94
CA ASN A 51 14.82 -12.77 1.56
C ASN A 51 16.21 -12.15 1.79
N ASP A 52 16.41 -10.88 1.42
CA ASP A 52 17.62 -10.11 1.73
C ASP A 52 17.22 -8.77 2.35
N ILE A 53 17.02 -8.79 3.67
CA ILE A 53 16.51 -7.67 4.46
C ILE A 53 17.50 -6.49 4.55
N GLU A 54 18.79 -6.69 4.25
CA GLU A 54 19.78 -5.62 4.18
C GLU A 54 19.69 -4.88 2.84
N THR A 55 19.28 -5.59 1.79
CA THR A 55 19.18 -5.04 0.43
C THR A 55 17.81 -4.44 0.13
N GLU A 56 16.73 -5.07 0.57
CA GLU A 56 15.36 -4.61 0.33
C GLU A 56 14.46 -4.74 1.56
N SER A 57 13.40 -3.94 1.60
CA SER A 57 12.36 -4.12 2.62
C SER A 57 11.67 -5.48 2.44
N PRO A 58 11.53 -6.29 3.50
CA PRO A 58 10.74 -7.52 3.45
C PRO A 58 9.24 -7.26 3.54
N TYR A 59 8.83 -6.04 3.87
CA TYR A 59 7.44 -5.68 4.05
C TYR A 59 6.74 -5.30 2.75
N VAL A 60 5.50 -5.74 2.61
CA VAL A 60 4.61 -5.38 1.51
C VAL A 60 3.22 -4.97 2.02
N VAL A 61 2.63 -3.98 1.37
CA VAL A 61 1.22 -3.58 1.55
C VAL A 61 0.54 -3.66 0.20
N MET A 62 -0.58 -4.37 0.13
CA MET A 62 -1.34 -4.49 -1.10
C MET A 62 -2.20 -3.25 -1.33
N VAL A 63 -2.41 -2.86 -2.59
CA VAL A 63 -3.27 -1.74 -2.98
C VAL A 63 -4.28 -2.22 -4.01
N ALA A 64 -5.56 -1.91 -3.80
CA ALA A 64 -6.63 -2.22 -4.73
C ALA A 64 -7.60 -1.05 -4.88
N ARG A 65 -8.12 -0.85 -6.09
CA ARG A 65 -9.25 0.04 -6.31
C ARG A 65 -10.53 -0.65 -5.85
N GLU A 66 -11.46 0.11 -5.24
CA GLU A 66 -12.79 -0.36 -4.85
C GLU A 66 -13.69 -0.56 -6.10
N THR A 67 -13.37 -1.57 -6.90
CA THR A 67 -14.18 -2.12 -7.99
C THR A 67 -14.32 -3.62 -7.80
N ASP A 68 -15.32 -4.25 -8.42
CA ASP A 68 -15.49 -5.72 -8.35
C ASP A 68 -14.22 -6.47 -8.81
N ASP A 69 -13.68 -6.13 -9.99
CA ASP A 69 -12.43 -6.71 -10.50
C ASP A 69 -11.22 -6.42 -9.60
N GLY A 70 -11.12 -5.20 -9.07
CA GLY A 70 -10.00 -4.80 -8.22
C GLY A 70 -9.96 -5.58 -6.91
N LEU A 71 -11.12 -5.76 -6.27
CA LEU A 71 -11.27 -6.53 -5.04
C LEU A 71 -11.10 -8.04 -5.29
N LYS A 72 -11.56 -8.58 -6.43
CA LYS A 72 -11.34 -9.98 -6.81
C LYS A 72 -9.85 -10.28 -6.93
N LYS A 73 -9.11 -9.41 -7.62
CA LYS A 73 -7.65 -9.54 -7.76
C LYS A 73 -6.94 -9.40 -6.42
N ALA A 74 -7.41 -8.50 -5.54
CA ALA A 74 -6.86 -8.40 -4.19
C ALA A 74 -7.05 -9.71 -3.42
N HIS A 75 -8.25 -10.29 -3.47
CA HIS A 75 -8.54 -11.57 -2.84
C HIS A 75 -7.68 -12.71 -3.38
N GLU A 76 -7.52 -12.81 -4.71
CA GLU A 76 -6.62 -13.80 -5.35
C GLU A 76 -5.17 -13.67 -4.84
N ARG A 77 -4.68 -12.44 -4.66
CA ARG A 77 -3.32 -12.17 -4.18
C ARG A 77 -3.16 -12.51 -2.69
N LEU A 78 -4.19 -12.28 -1.88
CA LEU A 78 -4.20 -12.70 -0.47
C LEU A 78 -4.12 -14.23 -0.35
N ILE A 79 -4.88 -14.94 -1.17
CA ILE A 79 -4.83 -16.41 -1.23
C ILE A 79 -3.43 -16.85 -1.67
N GLN A 80 -2.88 -16.26 -2.74
CA GLN A 80 -1.54 -16.58 -3.22
C GLN A 80 -0.47 -16.43 -2.13
N HIS A 81 -0.44 -15.29 -1.42
CA HIS A 81 0.55 -15.03 -0.36
C HIS A 81 0.51 -16.12 0.74
N ARG A 82 -0.69 -16.57 1.10
CA ARG A 82 -0.90 -17.62 2.10
C ARG A 82 -0.53 -19.02 1.60
N GLU A 83 -0.84 -19.33 0.35
CA GLU A 83 -0.61 -20.67 -0.24
C GLU A 83 0.84 -20.89 -0.67
N GLU A 84 1.52 -19.85 -1.17
CA GLU A 84 2.89 -19.93 -1.70
C GLU A 84 3.97 -19.68 -0.64
N ASN A 85 3.58 -19.33 0.61
CA ASN A 85 4.49 -19.06 1.73
C ASN A 85 5.65 -18.13 1.35
N LEU A 86 5.29 -16.97 0.76
CA LEU A 86 6.25 -15.99 0.27
C LEU A 86 7.10 -15.42 1.41
N ASP A 87 8.40 -15.18 1.15
CA ASP A 87 9.33 -14.64 2.16
C ASP A 87 8.99 -13.19 2.58
N CYS A 88 8.31 -12.43 1.72
CA CYS A 88 7.85 -11.09 2.08
C CYS A 88 6.65 -11.11 3.03
N GLU A 89 6.63 -10.21 4.01
CA GLU A 89 5.57 -10.10 5.00
C GLU A 89 4.49 -9.11 4.51
N LEU A 90 3.28 -9.62 4.30
CA LEU A 90 2.12 -8.80 3.94
C LEU A 90 1.51 -8.13 5.19
N LEU A 91 1.76 -6.83 5.34
CA LEU A 91 1.30 -6.04 6.49
C LEU A 91 -0.20 -5.69 6.45
N GLY A 92 -0.80 -5.61 5.26
CA GLY A 92 -2.20 -5.24 5.12
C GLY A 92 -2.61 -4.83 3.71
N LEU A 93 -3.81 -4.25 3.62
CA LEU A 93 -4.44 -3.82 2.39
C LEU A 93 -4.84 -2.33 2.46
N ILE A 94 -4.49 -1.59 1.42
CA ILE A 94 -5.06 -0.28 1.11
C ILE A 94 -6.16 -0.47 0.07
N THR A 95 -7.37 0.01 0.36
CA THR A 95 -8.41 0.18 -0.66
C THR A 95 -8.56 1.64 -1.04
N VAL A 96 -8.64 1.93 -2.34
CA VAL A 96 -8.81 3.28 -2.86
C VAL A 96 -10.20 3.39 -3.48
N ALA A 97 -10.99 4.35 -3.01
CA ALA A 97 -12.33 4.57 -3.54
C ALA A 97 -12.29 4.81 -5.06
N HIS A 98 -13.22 4.18 -5.78
CA HIS A 98 -13.39 4.40 -7.22
C HIS A 98 -14.25 5.62 -7.54
N SER A 99 -15.12 6.01 -6.62
CA SER A 99 -16.08 7.10 -6.79
C SER A 99 -16.47 7.67 -5.41
N PRO A 100 -17.13 8.84 -5.35
CA PRO A 100 -17.62 9.40 -4.08
C PRO A 100 -18.58 8.47 -3.33
N THR A 101 -19.33 7.63 -4.06
CA THR A 101 -20.34 6.73 -3.52
C THR A 101 -20.08 5.32 -4.02
N LEU A 102 -19.75 4.43 -3.10
CA LEU A 102 -19.51 3.04 -3.43
C LEU A 102 -20.83 2.25 -3.47
N ASP A 103 -21.01 1.47 -4.55
CA ASP A 103 -22.11 0.52 -4.69
C ASP A 103 -22.13 -0.48 -3.52
N LYS A 104 -23.33 -0.91 -3.12
CA LYS A 104 -23.51 -1.82 -1.98
C LYS A 104 -22.77 -3.14 -2.18
N SER A 105 -22.82 -3.72 -3.38
CA SER A 105 -22.17 -5.00 -3.69
C SER A 105 -20.65 -4.90 -3.53
N VAL A 106 -20.04 -3.84 -4.06
CA VAL A 106 -18.60 -3.59 -3.95
C VAL A 106 -18.20 -3.32 -2.50
N ARG A 107 -19.02 -2.58 -1.74
CA ARG A 107 -18.79 -2.35 -0.31
C ARG A 107 -18.80 -3.64 0.49
N GLN A 108 -19.84 -4.46 0.31
CA GLN A 108 -19.95 -5.75 0.99
C GLN A 108 -18.80 -6.68 0.63
N TYR A 109 -18.38 -6.69 -0.63
CA TYR A 109 -17.26 -7.51 -1.03
C TYR A 109 -15.93 -7.00 -0.48
N ARG A 110 -15.75 -5.68 -0.38
CA ARG A 110 -14.60 -5.09 0.31
C ARG A 110 -14.54 -5.55 1.76
N ASP A 111 -15.66 -5.53 2.48
CA ASP A 111 -15.72 -5.95 3.89
C ASP A 111 -15.28 -7.44 4.04
N VAL A 112 -15.62 -8.28 3.06
CA VAL A 112 -15.13 -9.68 3.01
C VAL A 112 -13.62 -9.72 2.80
N VAL A 113 -13.08 -8.98 1.83
CA VAL A 113 -11.63 -8.97 1.54
C VAL A 113 -10.84 -8.41 2.72
N GLU A 114 -11.33 -7.33 3.34
CA GLU A 114 -10.74 -6.71 4.54
C GLU A 114 -10.66 -7.70 5.72
N SER A 115 -11.68 -8.54 5.92
CA SER A 115 -11.66 -9.55 6.99
C SER A 115 -10.55 -10.60 6.83
N ALA A 116 -9.94 -10.69 5.64
CA ALA A 116 -8.83 -11.57 5.34
C ALA A 116 -7.45 -10.88 5.47
N THR A 117 -7.36 -9.65 5.96
CA THR A 117 -6.08 -8.93 6.10
C THR A 117 -5.76 -8.59 7.55
N ALA A 118 -4.47 -8.49 7.89
CA ALA A 118 -4.03 -8.15 9.24
C ALA A 118 -4.34 -6.68 9.61
N ALA A 119 -4.31 -5.81 8.61
CA ALA A 119 -4.72 -4.42 8.70
C ALA A 119 -5.38 -3.98 7.39
N HIS A 120 -6.22 -2.95 7.49
CA HIS A 120 -6.86 -2.31 6.35
C HIS A 120 -6.85 -0.81 6.52
N TRP A 121 -6.57 -0.10 5.42
CA TRP A 121 -6.65 1.34 5.34
C TRP A 121 -7.42 1.74 4.09
N ARG A 122 -8.32 2.71 4.23
CA ARG A 122 -9.14 3.18 3.11
C ARG A 122 -8.77 4.60 2.73
N ILE A 123 -8.53 4.80 1.44
CA ILE A 123 -8.33 6.11 0.83
C ILE A 123 -9.63 6.50 0.14
N ASP A 124 -10.19 7.64 0.53
CA ASP A 124 -11.42 8.20 0.00
C ASP A 124 -11.25 8.77 -1.41
N TRP A 125 -12.38 9.10 -2.02
CA TRP A 125 -12.39 9.72 -3.34
C TRP A 125 -12.01 11.20 -3.24
N HIS A 126 -10.84 11.52 -3.80
CA HIS A 126 -10.34 12.90 -3.90
C HIS A 126 -10.57 13.46 -5.30
N ARG A 127 -11.55 14.37 -5.44
CA ARG A 127 -11.96 14.94 -6.74
C ARG A 127 -10.82 15.57 -7.54
N PHE A 128 -9.77 16.07 -6.88
CA PHE A 128 -8.66 16.75 -7.55
C PHE A 128 -7.66 15.78 -8.19
N LEU A 129 -7.59 14.52 -7.73
CA LEU A 129 -6.58 13.55 -8.18
C LEU A 129 -6.63 13.24 -9.69
N PRO A 130 -7.79 13.05 -10.34
CA PRO A 130 -7.82 12.75 -11.77
C PRO A 130 -7.21 13.85 -12.66
N ALA A 131 -7.18 15.09 -12.20
CA ALA A 131 -6.62 16.22 -12.94
C ALA A 131 -5.21 16.62 -12.47
N ALA A 132 -4.71 16.01 -11.39
CA ALA A 132 -3.40 16.33 -10.83
C ALA A 132 -2.29 15.60 -11.60
N SER A 133 -1.18 16.29 -11.84
CA SER A 133 0.06 15.64 -12.26
C SER A 133 0.79 15.08 -11.04
N LEU A 134 1.36 13.88 -11.16
CA LEU A 134 2.07 13.23 -10.05
C LEU A 134 3.17 14.11 -9.43
N PRO A 135 4.04 14.80 -10.19
CA PRO A 135 5.08 15.66 -9.62
C PRO A 135 4.55 16.88 -8.85
N ALA A 136 3.30 17.28 -9.09
CA ALA A 136 2.68 18.41 -8.40
C ALA A 136 2.01 18.01 -7.07
N LEU A 137 1.93 16.70 -6.77
CA LEU A 137 1.39 16.24 -5.51
C LEU A 137 2.41 16.46 -4.37
N PRO A 138 1.95 16.80 -3.16
CA PRO A 138 2.83 16.87 -2.00
C PRO A 138 3.34 15.49 -1.61
N ARG A 139 4.43 15.47 -0.85
CA ARG A 139 5.03 14.27 -0.27
C ARG A 139 5.15 14.46 1.23
N TRP A 140 4.78 13.45 2.00
CA TRP A 140 4.93 13.41 3.45
C TRP A 140 6.07 12.49 3.85
N HIS A 141 6.95 13.00 4.71
CA HIS A 141 8.00 12.23 5.36
C HIS A 141 7.64 12.01 6.83
N PRO A 142 7.63 10.76 7.35
CA PRO A 142 7.33 10.50 8.75
C PRO A 142 8.23 11.25 9.75
N LEU A 143 9.47 11.56 9.35
CA LEU A 143 10.42 12.32 10.16
C LEU A 143 10.02 13.80 10.35
N ASP A 144 9.17 14.34 9.48
CA ASP A 144 8.63 15.69 9.61
C ASP A 144 7.48 15.76 10.64
N GLY A 145 7.12 14.61 11.24
CA GLY A 145 5.96 14.48 12.13
C GLY A 145 4.64 14.37 11.37
N VAL A 146 3.54 14.21 12.10
CA VAL A 146 2.20 14.18 11.50
C VAL A 146 1.75 15.62 11.22
N PRO A 147 1.46 15.98 9.96
CA PRO A 147 1.12 17.36 9.60
C PRO A 147 -0.22 17.79 10.23
N GLU A 148 -0.28 19.03 10.73
CA GLU A 148 -1.54 19.63 11.18
C GLU A 148 -2.47 19.87 9.99
N GLN A 149 -3.59 19.15 9.97
CA GLN A 149 -4.57 19.22 8.88
C GLN A 149 -5.47 20.44 9.08
N THR A 150 -5.07 21.58 8.51
CA THR A 150 -5.91 22.79 8.51
C THR A 150 -6.93 22.75 7.38
N LYS A 151 -8.19 23.09 7.69
CA LYS A 151 -9.28 23.11 6.71
C LYS A 151 -8.94 24.03 5.53
N GLY A 152 -8.86 23.46 4.32
CA GLY A 152 -8.60 24.22 3.09
C GLY A 152 -7.14 24.41 2.71
N ALA A 153 -6.19 23.76 3.39
CA ALA A 153 -4.79 23.73 2.98
C ALA A 153 -4.66 23.09 1.58
N ARG A 154 -4.46 23.95 0.56
CA ARG A 154 -4.16 23.49 -0.80
C ARG A 154 -2.75 22.91 -0.83
N GLY A 155 -2.57 21.77 -1.49
CA GLY A 155 -1.26 21.12 -1.59
C GLY A 155 -0.82 20.40 -0.31
N ALA A 156 -1.74 20.05 0.60
CA ALA A 156 -1.46 19.13 1.70
C ALA A 156 -1.72 17.68 1.28
N VAL A 157 -1.01 16.73 1.89
CA VAL A 157 -1.32 15.31 1.75
C VAL A 157 -2.69 15.06 2.39
N PRO A 158 -3.63 14.37 1.71
CA PRO A 158 -4.94 14.08 2.25
C PRO A 158 -4.89 13.37 3.61
N LYS A 159 -5.83 13.70 4.51
CA LYS A 159 -5.84 13.17 5.88
C LYS A 159 -5.88 11.64 5.93
N ASP A 160 -6.74 11.01 5.13
CA ASP A 160 -6.86 9.56 4.99
C ASP A 160 -5.56 8.90 4.49
N VAL A 161 -4.81 9.58 3.62
CA VAL A 161 -3.47 9.14 3.20
C VAL A 161 -2.47 9.22 4.35
N ILE A 162 -2.51 10.30 5.15
CA ILE A 162 -1.69 10.42 6.37
C ILE A 162 -2.07 9.33 7.39
N ASP A 163 -3.35 9.10 7.64
CA ASP A 163 -3.85 8.08 8.56
C ASP A 163 -3.39 6.67 8.13
N ALA A 164 -3.48 6.36 6.82
CA ALA A 164 -2.95 5.13 6.26
C ALA A 164 -1.43 5.04 6.46
N GLY A 165 -0.69 6.11 6.17
CA GLY A 165 0.75 6.14 6.35
C GLY A 165 1.20 5.93 7.80
N VAL A 166 0.54 6.56 8.77
CA VAL A 166 0.76 6.33 10.21
C VAL A 166 0.44 4.88 10.58
N GLY A 167 -0.66 4.34 10.04
CA GLY A 167 -1.03 2.93 10.24
C GLY A 167 0.00 1.95 9.71
N ILE A 168 0.57 2.22 8.53
CA ILE A 168 1.62 1.38 7.93
C ILE A 168 2.91 1.46 8.74
N VAL A 169 3.33 2.65 9.19
CA VAL A 169 4.49 2.80 10.08
C VAL A 169 4.28 2.01 11.37
N THR A 170 3.07 2.06 11.93
CA THR A 170 2.70 1.28 13.12
C THR A 170 2.77 -0.23 12.85
N ALA A 171 2.30 -0.68 11.69
CA ALA A 171 2.38 -2.09 11.28
C ALA A 171 3.84 -2.55 11.15
N ILE A 172 4.69 -1.77 10.46
CA ILE A 172 6.14 -2.03 10.36
C ILE A 172 6.76 -2.16 11.76
N GLN A 173 6.50 -1.19 12.64
CA GLN A 173 7.05 -1.20 14.01
C GLN A 173 6.62 -2.45 14.80
N ARG A 174 5.38 -2.92 14.62
CA ARG A 174 4.89 -4.16 15.24
C ARG A 174 5.56 -5.40 14.68
N SER A 175 5.96 -5.38 13.41
CA SER A 175 6.64 -6.50 12.75
C SER A 175 8.17 -6.54 12.97
N LEU A 176 8.79 -5.44 13.43
CA LEU A 176 10.24 -5.39 13.68
C LEU A 176 10.79 -6.50 14.61
N PRO A 177 10.09 -6.94 15.69
CA PRO A 177 10.58 -8.03 16.53
C PRO A 177 10.72 -9.37 15.77
N HIS A 178 9.91 -9.58 14.73
CA HIS A 178 9.93 -10.82 13.94
C HIS A 178 11.12 -10.88 13.00
N LEU A 179 11.63 -9.72 12.53
CA LEU A 179 12.83 -9.65 11.68
C LEU A 179 14.07 -10.29 12.32
N ARG A 180 14.21 -10.18 13.65
CA ARG A 180 15.40 -10.64 14.39
C ARG A 180 15.31 -12.08 14.87
N SER A 181 14.15 -12.72 14.72
CA SER A 181 13.89 -14.06 15.27
C SER A 181 14.29 -15.20 14.30
N GLY A 182 14.82 -14.87 13.11
CA GLY A 182 15.24 -15.82 12.07
C GLY A 182 16.75 -16.08 11.98
N HIS A 183 17.52 -15.76 13.02
CA HIS A 183 18.95 -16.09 13.13
C HIS A 183 19.21 -17.21 14.13
#